data_AF-A0A173VIL9-F1
#
_entry.id   AF-A0A173VIL9-F1
#
_cell.length_a   1.000
_cell.length_b   1.000
_cell.length_c   1.000
_cell.angle_alpha   90.00
_cell.angle_beta   90.00
_cell.angle_gamma   90.00
#
_symmetry.space_group_name_H-M   'P 1'
#
loop_
_entity.id
_entity.type
_entity.pdbx_description
1 polymer ?
#
loop_
_entity_poly.entity_id
_entity_poly.type
_entity_poly.pdbx_seq_one_letter_code
_entity_poly.pdbx_strand_id
1 'polypeptide(L)'
;MRALYTGTEYCRTVQEWNFEARAVRLYSDDDSYKIILGYRPIDDIVEEERESRQKLEQALKRAEEASHAKSAFWFNMSHDIRTPMNAIIGYTDLLEIYGDDVEKREDYLGKIKSSSEYLLSLLNDVLEMARIESGKYIMDETVTDIREFDRSICDVFENQLEQKGIRSVFL
;
A
#
# COMPACT_ATOMS: atom_id res chain seq x y z
N MET A 1 30.51 -33.64 -38.79
CA MET A 1 30.43 -34.33 -37.49
C MET A 1 29.07 -34.01 -36.88
N ARG A 2 28.13 -34.95 -36.85
CA ARG A 2 26.74 -34.71 -36.44
C ARG A 2 26.53 -35.35 -35.07
N ALA A 3 26.42 -34.53 -34.02
CA ALA A 3 26.13 -35.02 -32.67
C ALA A 3 24.65 -35.39 -32.58
N LEU A 4 24.36 -36.65 -32.23
CA LEU A 4 23.02 -37.15 -31.97
C LEU A 4 22.96 -37.50 -30.48
N TYR A 5 22.04 -36.85 -29.78
CA TYR A 5 21.78 -36.90 -28.33
C TYR A 5 22.71 -36.07 -27.44
N THR A 6 22.14 -35.00 -26.88
CA THR A 6 22.64 -34.22 -25.74
C THR A 6 21.67 -34.45 -24.58
N GLY A 7 22.01 -35.36 -23.66
CA GLY A 7 21.34 -35.43 -22.37
C GLY A 7 21.93 -34.37 -21.44
N THR A 8 21.07 -33.57 -20.80
CA THR A 8 21.47 -32.66 -19.72
C THR A 8 20.86 -33.22 -18.44
N GLU A 9 21.70 -33.67 -17.52
CA GLU A 9 21.27 -34.12 -16.20
C GLU A 9 21.79 -33.15 -15.15
N TYR A 10 20.86 -32.67 -14.32
CA TYR A 10 21.15 -31.91 -13.11
C TYR A 10 21.23 -32.89 -11.96
N CYS A 11 22.41 -33.08 -11.41
CA CYS A 11 22.64 -34.01 -10.31
C CYS A 11 23.02 -33.23 -9.05
N ARG A 12 22.39 -33.59 -7.92
CA ARG A 12 22.72 -33.07 -6.60
C ARG A 12 23.45 -34.16 -5.82
N THR A 13 24.66 -33.87 -5.34
CA THR A 13 25.42 -34.83 -4.51
C THR A 13 24.95 -34.80 -3.05
N VAL A 14 25.36 -35.81 -2.26
CA VAL A 14 25.12 -35.91 -0.80
C VAL A 14 25.73 -34.72 -0.03
N GLN A 15 26.60 -33.93 -0.66
CA GLN A 15 27.25 -32.72 -0.13
C GLN A 15 26.76 -31.41 -0.80
N GLU A 16 25.55 -31.40 -1.39
CA GLU A 16 24.88 -30.22 -1.98
C GLU A 16 25.53 -29.53 -3.21
N TRP A 17 26.60 -30.06 -3.79
CA TRP A 17 27.18 -29.51 -5.03
C TRP A 17 26.25 -29.74 -6.24
N ASN A 18 26.01 -28.68 -7.00
CA ASN A 18 25.22 -28.68 -8.22
C ASN A 18 26.17 -28.65 -9.43
N PHE A 19 25.99 -29.61 -10.34
CA PHE A 19 26.76 -29.66 -11.58
C PHE A 19 25.86 -29.98 -12.76
N GLU A 20 26.18 -29.37 -13.90
CA GLU A 20 25.60 -29.71 -15.19
C GLU A 20 26.55 -30.69 -15.89
N ALA A 21 26.08 -31.91 -16.16
CA ALA A 21 26.82 -32.88 -16.95
C ALA A 21 26.24 -32.96 -18.37
N ARG A 22 27.12 -32.98 -19.37
CA ARG A 22 26.75 -33.21 -20.77
C ARG A 22 27.58 -34.35 -21.35
N ALA A 23 26.88 -35.32 -21.93
CA ALA A 23 27.49 -36.40 -22.70
C ALA A 23 27.25 -36.17 -24.19
N VAL A 24 28.31 -36.22 -24.99
CA VAL A 24 28.24 -36.13 -26.46
C VAL A 24 28.89 -37.38 -27.06
N ARG A 25 28.13 -38.10 -27.88
CA ARG A 25 28.65 -39.27 -28.62
C ARG A 25 29.34 -38.80 -29.90
N LEU A 26 30.58 -39.25 -30.11
CA LEU A 26 31.33 -39.08 -31.34
C LEU A 26 31.36 -40.41 -32.11
N TYR A 27 30.99 -40.37 -33.39
CA TYR A 27 31.16 -41.50 -34.30
C TYR A 27 32.62 -41.59 -34.75
N SER A 28 33.21 -42.77 -34.65
CA SER A 28 34.50 -43.17 -35.24
C SER A 28 34.23 -44.37 -36.14
N ASP A 29 34.85 -44.43 -37.32
CA ASP A 29 34.86 -45.64 -38.15
C ASP A 29 35.54 -46.79 -37.37
N ASP A 30 35.00 -48.00 -37.55
CA ASP A 30 35.29 -49.28 -36.88
C ASP A 30 34.96 -49.39 -35.37
N ASP A 31 33.84 -50.09 -35.11
CA ASP A 31 33.42 -50.86 -33.91
C ASP A 31 33.59 -50.24 -32.51
N SER A 32 33.95 -48.96 -32.42
CA SER A 32 34.15 -48.24 -31.16
C SER A 32 33.46 -46.88 -31.19
N TYR A 33 32.66 -46.61 -30.15
CA TYR A 33 32.08 -45.29 -29.94
C TYR A 33 32.94 -44.54 -28.91
N LYS A 34 33.17 -43.25 -29.14
CA LYS A 34 33.80 -42.37 -28.16
C LYS A 34 32.72 -41.48 -27.54
N ILE A 35 32.70 -41.37 -26.21
CA ILE A 35 31.85 -40.43 -25.49
C ILE A 35 32.75 -39.36 -24.90
N ILE A 36 32.41 -38.09 -25.14
CA ILE A 36 32.96 -36.99 -24.37
C ILE A 36 31.96 -36.67 -23.26
N LEU A 37 32.43 -36.74 -22.02
CA LEU A 37 31.71 -36.29 -20.85
C LEU A 37 32.33 -34.98 -20.36
N GLY A 38 31.52 -33.93 -20.27
CA GLY A 38 31.90 -32.68 -19.62
C GLY A 38 31.04 -32.45 -18.39
N TYR A 39 31.62 -31.91 -17.33
CA TYR A 39 30.89 -31.42 -16.16
C TYR A 39 31.27 -29.96 -15.89
N ARG A 40 30.31 -29.18 -15.43
CA ARG A 40 30.53 -27.80 -14.98
C ARG A 40 29.85 -27.61 -13.62
N PRO A 41 30.55 -27.10 -12.60
CA PRO A 41 29.89 -26.66 -11.36
C PRO A 41 29.00 -25.46 -11.68
N ILE A 42 27.77 -25.48 -11.17
CA ILE A 42 26.76 -24.44 -11.41
C ILE A 42 26.26 -23.82 -10.11
N ASP A 43 26.95 -24.02 -9.00
CA ASP A 43 26.55 -23.51 -7.69
C ASP A 43 26.35 -21.99 -7.69
N ASP A 44 27.27 -21.24 -8.32
CA ASP A 44 27.16 -19.79 -8.46
C ASP A 44 25.87 -19.37 -9.21
N ILE A 45 25.49 -20.14 -10.23
CA ILE A 45 24.29 -19.88 -11.05
C ILE A 45 23.02 -20.17 -10.24
N VAL A 46 23.03 -21.30 -9.51
CA VAL A 46 21.90 -21.72 -8.67
C VAL A 46 21.69 -20.75 -7.52
N GLU A 47 22.77 -20.24 -6.91
CA GLU A 47 22.68 -19.26 -5.85
C GLU A 47 22.20 -17.90 -6.37
N GLU A 48 22.72 -17.42 -7.51
CA GLU A 48 22.24 -16.19 -8.14
C GLU A 48 20.75 -16.28 -8.51
N GLU A 49 20.31 -17.41 -9.07
CA GLU A 49 18.90 -17.66 -9.38
C GLU A 49 18.04 -17.65 -8.12
N ARG A 50 18.53 -18.26 -7.03
CA ARG A 50 17.85 -18.29 -5.74
C ARG A 50 17.72 -16.89 -5.14
N GLU A 51 18.79 -16.11 -5.12
CA GLU A 51 18.76 -14.73 -4.64
C GLU A 51 17.80 -13.86 -5.47
N SER A 52 17.84 -14.00 -6.79
CA SER A 52 16.96 -13.29 -7.71
C SER A 52 15.50 -13.65 -7.45
N ARG A 53 15.20 -14.94 -7.31
CA ARG A 53 13.85 -15.42 -6.98
C ARG A 53 13.38 -14.88 -5.63
N GLN A 54 14.23 -14.87 -4.61
CA GLN A 54 13.89 -14.30 -3.30
C GLN A 54 13.62 -12.79 -3.38
N LYS A 55 14.41 -12.03 -4.14
CA LYS A 55 14.18 -10.60 -4.38
C LYS A 55 12.85 -10.36 -5.10
N LEU A 56 12.53 -11.17 -6.10
CA LEU A 56 11.26 -11.12 -6.83
C LEU A 56 10.06 -11.46 -5.93
N GLU A 57 10.15 -12.52 -5.14
CA GLU A 57 9.10 -12.91 -4.18
C GLU A 57 8.87 -11.81 -3.14
N GLN A 58 9.94 -11.20 -2.61
CA GLN A 58 9.81 -10.08 -1.68
C GLN A 58 9.20 -8.84 -2.33
N ALA A 59 9.60 -8.51 -3.57
CA ALA A 59 9.03 -7.39 -4.30
C ALA A 59 7.54 -7.60 -4.61
N LEU A 60 7.17 -8.82 -5.03
CA LEU A 60 5.78 -9.22 -5.26
C LEU A 60 4.96 -9.09 -3.98
N LYS A 61 5.44 -9.65 -2.87
CA LYS A 61 4.75 -9.55 -1.58
C LYS A 61 4.52 -8.11 -1.16
N ARG A 62 5.52 -7.23 -1.31
CA ARG A 62 5.35 -5.78 -1.02
C ARG A 62 4.32 -5.13 -1.94
N ALA A 63 4.30 -5.47 -3.22
CA ALA A 63 3.32 -4.95 -4.17
C ALA A 63 1.89 -5.41 -3.84
N GLU A 64 1.73 -6.68 -3.45
CA GLU A 64 0.45 -7.24 -3.02
C GLU A 64 -0.04 -6.58 -1.71
N GLU A 65 0.84 -6.42 -0.72
CA GLU A 65 0.53 -5.71 0.52
C GLU A 65 0.09 -4.26 0.25
N ALA A 66 0.81 -3.54 -0.61
CA ALA A 66 0.45 -2.18 -1.00
C ALA A 66 -0.92 -2.13 -1.73
N SER A 67 -1.17 -3.06 -2.65
CA SER A 67 -2.44 -3.15 -3.38
C SER A 67 -3.61 -3.49 -2.45
N HIS A 68 -3.40 -4.39 -1.48
CA HIS A 68 -4.39 -4.73 -0.49
C HIS A 68 -4.69 -3.53 0.42
N ALA A 69 -3.66 -2.84 0.92
CA ALA A 69 -3.81 -1.63 1.72
C ALA A 69 -4.61 -0.54 0.97
N LYS A 70 -4.31 -0.33 -0.31
CA LYS A 70 -5.04 0.60 -1.18
C LYS A 70 -6.51 0.23 -1.31
N SER A 71 -6.80 -1.05 -1.52
CA SER A 71 -8.17 -1.54 -1.67
C SER A 71 -8.96 -1.38 -0.36
N ALA A 72 -8.33 -1.71 0.77
CA ALA A 72 -8.91 -1.54 2.11
C ALA A 72 -9.20 -0.06 2.41
N PHE A 73 -8.28 0.84 2.06
CA PHE A 73 -8.49 2.28 2.20
C PHE A 73 -9.74 2.75 1.45
N TRP A 74 -9.87 2.42 0.16
CA TRP A 74 -11.05 2.82 -0.62
C TRP A 74 -12.36 2.20 -0.12
N PHE A 75 -12.31 0.95 0.36
CA PHE A 75 -13.47 0.32 0.97
C PHE A 75 -13.94 1.08 2.22
N ASN A 76 -13.01 1.41 3.12
CA ASN A 76 -13.31 2.15 4.36
C ASN A 76 -13.83 3.56 4.04
N MET A 77 -13.16 4.31 3.15
CA MET A 77 -13.60 5.65 2.76
C MET A 77 -14.99 5.62 2.12
N SER A 78 -15.30 4.61 1.30
CA SER A 78 -16.64 4.48 0.70
C SER A 78 -17.73 4.30 1.75
N HIS A 79 -17.44 3.56 2.83
CA HIS A 79 -18.37 3.40 3.96
C HIS A 79 -18.55 4.72 4.72
N ASP A 80 -17.44 5.39 5.00
CA ASP A 80 -17.42 6.61 5.80
C ASP A 80 -18.01 7.82 5.07
N ILE A 81 -17.97 7.83 3.73
CA ILE A 81 -18.70 8.79 2.88
C ILE A 81 -20.21 8.51 2.92
N ARG A 82 -20.61 7.23 2.87
CA ARG A 82 -22.03 6.86 2.76
C ARG A 82 -22.84 7.30 3.98
N THR A 83 -22.25 7.23 5.17
CA THR A 83 -22.93 7.56 6.43
C THR A 83 -23.43 9.01 6.49
N PRO A 84 -22.57 10.05 6.37
CA PRO A 84 -23.02 11.45 6.36
C PRO A 84 -23.87 11.79 5.13
N MET A 85 -23.59 11.18 3.97
CA MET A 85 -24.41 11.37 2.78
C MET A 85 -25.85 10.89 3.01
N ASN A 86 -26.03 9.71 3.60
CA ASN A 86 -27.36 9.18 3.93
C ASN A 86 -28.05 10.01 5.01
N ALA A 87 -27.30 10.56 5.97
CA ALA A 87 -27.86 11.49 6.95
C ALA A 87 -28.40 12.75 6.28
N ILE A 88 -27.65 13.37 5.36
CA ILE A 88 -28.09 14.55 4.59
C ILE A 88 -29.38 14.24 3.83
N ILE A 89 -29.42 13.13 3.09
CA ILE A 89 -30.61 12.72 2.34
C ILE A 89 -31.80 12.51 3.29
N GLY A 90 -31.62 11.72 4.36
CA GLY A 90 -32.70 11.42 5.29
C GLY A 90 -33.26 12.65 6.02
N TYR A 91 -32.40 13.59 6.44
CA TYR A 91 -32.87 14.83 7.05
C TYR A 91 -33.50 15.79 6.03
N THR A 92 -33.08 15.74 4.77
CA THR A 92 -33.74 16.50 3.68
C THR A 92 -35.14 15.93 3.44
N ASP A 93 -35.31 14.61 3.39
CA ASP A 93 -36.63 13.95 3.25
C ASP A 93 -37.54 14.31 4.44
N LEU A 94 -36.99 14.34 5.66
CA LEU A 94 -37.75 14.73 6.86
C LEU A 94 -38.14 16.21 6.84
N LEU A 95 -37.33 17.10 6.25
CA LEU A 95 -37.66 18.51 6.06
C LEU A 95 -38.83 18.69 5.09
N GLU A 96 -38.91 17.87 4.03
CA GLU A 96 -40.05 17.91 3.10
C GLU A 96 -41.37 17.54 3.80
N ILE A 97 -41.32 16.64 4.79
CA ILE A 97 -42.51 16.17 5.52
C ILE A 97 -42.88 17.09 6.69
N TYR A 98 -41.89 17.60 7.43
CA TYR A 98 -42.08 18.30 8.70
C TYR A 98 -41.61 19.76 8.69
N GLY A 99 -41.36 20.36 7.53
CA GLY A 99 -40.77 21.70 7.39
C GLY A 99 -41.59 22.86 7.97
N ASP A 100 -42.88 22.66 8.23
CA ASP A 100 -43.76 23.62 8.88
C ASP A 100 -43.54 23.69 10.41
N ASP A 101 -42.97 22.64 11.01
CA ASP A 101 -42.57 22.60 12.41
C ASP A 101 -41.21 23.29 12.57
N VAL A 102 -41.22 24.50 13.14
CA VAL A 102 -40.02 25.34 13.26
C VAL A 102 -38.91 24.66 14.04
N GLU A 103 -39.23 23.96 15.13
CA GLU A 103 -38.23 23.33 15.99
C GLU A 103 -37.55 22.15 15.27
N LYS A 104 -38.35 21.29 14.61
CA LYS A 104 -37.81 20.18 13.81
C LYS A 104 -37.02 20.66 12.61
N ARG A 105 -37.49 21.71 11.94
CA ARG A 105 -36.79 22.28 10.79
C ARG A 105 -35.39 22.75 11.18
N GLU A 106 -35.26 23.50 12.27
CA GLU A 106 -33.96 23.97 12.75
C GLU A 106 -33.04 22.81 13.16
N ASP A 107 -33.57 21.79 13.85
CA ASP A 107 -32.80 20.58 14.20
C ASP A 107 -32.28 19.84 12.95
N TYR A 108 -33.15 19.61 11.96
CA TYR A 108 -32.77 18.92 10.73
C TYR A 108 -31.78 19.72 9.88
N LEU A 109 -31.97 21.03 9.74
CA LEU A 109 -31.00 21.91 9.07
C LEU A 109 -29.63 21.88 9.79
N GLY A 110 -29.63 21.88 11.12
CA GLY A 110 -28.41 21.72 11.92
C GLY A 110 -27.69 20.40 11.64
N LYS A 111 -28.43 19.29 11.56
CA LYS A 111 -27.88 17.95 11.27
C LYS A 111 -27.40 17.79 9.84
N ILE A 112 -28.07 18.41 8.87
CA ILE A 112 -27.60 18.47 7.47
C ILE A 112 -26.28 19.24 7.41
N LYS A 113 -26.20 20.40 8.09
CA LYS A 113 -24.99 21.22 8.12
C LYS A 113 -23.80 20.45 8.70
N SER A 114 -23.96 19.86 9.88
CA SER A 114 -22.88 19.10 10.52
C SER A 114 -22.46 17.87 9.71
N SER A 115 -23.41 17.15 9.09
CA SER A 115 -23.10 16.02 8.20
C SER A 115 -22.35 16.47 6.94
N SER A 116 -22.68 17.65 6.40
CA SER A 116 -22.00 18.23 5.23
C SER A 116 -20.58 18.68 5.55
N GLU A 117 -20.37 19.30 6.71
CA GLU A 117 -19.04 19.68 7.21
C GLU A 117 -18.16 18.45 7.44
N TYR A 118 -18.71 17.39 8.03
CA TYR A 118 -17.99 16.13 8.21
C TYR A 118 -17.63 15.47 6.87
N LEU A 119 -18.57 15.43 5.92
CA LEU A 119 -18.31 14.89 4.58
C LEU A 119 -17.21 15.69 3.85
N LEU A 120 -17.18 17.01 3.99
CA LEU A 120 -16.14 17.85 3.41
C LEU A 120 -14.77 17.56 4.04
N SER A 121 -14.69 17.39 5.36
CA SER A 121 -13.46 16.96 6.03
C SER A 121 -12.96 15.63 5.48
N LEU A 122 -13.85 14.65 5.34
CA LEU A 122 -13.50 13.32 4.85
C LEU A 122 -13.01 13.34 3.39
N LEU A 123 -13.58 14.22 2.56
CA LEU A 123 -13.10 14.45 1.20
C LEU A 123 -11.69 15.06 1.18
N ASN A 124 -11.38 15.98 2.11
CA ASN A 124 -10.03 16.54 2.23
C ASN A 124 -9.02 15.46 2.62
N ASP A 125 -9.36 14.58 3.57
CA ASP A 125 -8.49 13.47 3.99
C ASP A 125 -8.15 12.53 2.81
N VAL A 126 -9.14 12.24 1.94
CA VAL A 126 -8.94 11.45 0.72
C VAL A 126 -7.99 12.17 -0.26
N LEU A 127 -8.15 13.49 -0.43
CA LEU A 127 -7.29 14.28 -1.31
C LEU A 127 -5.85 14.37 -0.77
N GLU A 128 -5.66 14.48 0.54
CA GLU A 128 -4.35 14.45 1.17
C GLU A 128 -3.64 13.12 0.94
N MET A 129 -4.34 12.00 1.14
CA MET A 129 -3.79 10.68 0.86
C MET A 129 -3.39 10.54 -0.62
N ALA A 130 -4.20 11.03 -1.55
CA ALA A 130 -3.87 11.03 -2.98
C ALA A 130 -2.61 11.87 -3.30
N ARG A 131 -2.42 13.00 -2.60
CA ARG A 131 -1.20 13.83 -2.74
C ARG A 131 0.04 13.07 -2.24
N ILE A 132 -0.06 12.40 -1.09
CA ILE A 132 1.00 11.57 -0.54
C ILE A 132 1.35 10.42 -1.50
N GLU A 133 0.36 9.67 -2.01
CA GLU A 133 0.59 8.57 -2.97
C GLU A 133 1.27 9.04 -4.26
N SER A 134 0.91 10.23 -4.76
CA SER A 134 1.49 10.75 -6.01
C SER A 134 2.93 11.27 -5.84
N GLY A 135 3.48 11.27 -4.63
CA GLY A 135 4.80 11.85 -4.32
C GLY A 135 4.86 13.37 -4.51
N LYS A 136 3.70 14.03 -4.71
CA LYS A 136 3.59 15.48 -4.93
C LYS A 136 3.39 16.26 -3.64
N TYR A 137 3.53 15.61 -2.49
CA TYR A 137 3.56 16.32 -1.21
C TYR A 137 4.87 17.10 -1.12
N ILE A 138 4.82 18.38 -1.47
CA ILE A 138 5.91 19.32 -1.28
C ILE A 138 5.74 19.85 0.13
N MET A 139 6.64 19.45 1.04
CA MET A 139 6.70 20.02 2.38
C MET A 139 7.14 21.48 2.23
N ASP A 140 6.26 22.41 2.60
CA ASP A 140 6.57 23.83 2.57
C ASP A 140 7.31 24.21 3.86
N GLU A 141 8.64 24.09 3.81
CA GLU A 141 9.51 24.45 4.92
C GLU A 141 9.64 25.97 5.00
N THR A 142 8.94 26.56 5.97
CA THR A 142 9.02 28.00 6.25
C THR A 142 9.57 28.24 7.65
N VAL A 143 10.36 29.31 7.81
CA VAL A 143 10.82 29.75 9.14
C VAL A 143 9.63 30.33 9.89
N THR A 144 9.27 29.70 11.01
CA THR A 144 8.15 30.12 11.87
C THR A 144 8.67 30.44 13.27
N ASP A 145 8.12 31.49 13.91
CA ASP A 145 8.37 31.78 15.32
C ASP A 145 7.62 30.76 16.19
N ILE A 146 8.38 29.94 16.91
CA ILE A 146 7.83 28.91 17.80
C ILE A 146 6.88 29.49 18.86
N ARG A 147 7.08 30.74 19.30
CA ARG A 147 6.23 31.40 20.31
C ARG A 147 4.90 31.89 19.73
N GLU A 148 4.85 32.15 18.42
CA GLU A 148 3.62 32.50 17.72
C GLU A 148 2.82 31.25 17.39
N PHE A 149 3.51 30.19 16.96
CA PHE A 149 2.91 28.87 16.75
C PHE A 149 2.31 28.29 18.04
N ASP A 150 3.06 28.34 19.14
CA ASP A 150 2.61 27.85 20.45
C ASP A 150 1.36 28.60 20.94
N ARG A 151 1.35 29.93 20.84
CA ARG A 151 0.15 30.74 21.14
C ARG A 151 -1.04 30.38 20.25
N SER A 152 -0.81 30.21 18.95
CA SER A 152 -1.88 29.83 18.01
C SER A 152 -2.50 28.48 18.37
N ILE A 153 -1.68 27.52 18.81
CA ILE A 153 -2.18 26.24 19.34
C ILE A 153 -2.98 26.49 20.62
N CYS A 154 -2.45 27.24 21.58
CA CYS A 154 -3.13 27.52 22.85
C CYS A 154 -4.53 28.12 22.61
N ASP A 155 -4.62 29.15 21.77
CA ASP A 155 -5.87 29.86 21.44
C ASP A 155 -6.94 28.93 20.84
N VAL A 156 -6.53 27.99 19.98
CA VAL A 156 -7.44 27.02 19.35
C VAL A 156 -8.03 26.06 20.38
N PHE A 157 -7.23 25.63 21.35
CA PHE A 157 -7.65 24.62 22.33
C PHE A 157 -8.22 25.19 23.62
N GLU A 158 -8.01 26.47 23.91
CA GLU A 158 -8.44 27.12 25.17
C GLU A 158 -9.95 26.97 25.40
N ASN A 159 -10.76 27.30 24.38
CA ASN A 159 -12.21 27.14 24.42
C ASN A 159 -12.65 25.67 24.64
N GLN A 160 -11.94 24.70 24.06
CA GLN A 160 -12.27 23.28 24.21
C GLN A 160 -11.90 22.74 25.59
N LEU A 161 -10.82 23.25 26.17
CA LEU A 161 -10.34 22.88 27.50
C LEU A 161 -11.24 23.46 28.59
N GLU A 162 -11.69 24.71 28.44
CA GLU A 162 -12.65 25.35 29.34
C GLU A 162 -14.00 24.61 29.35
N GLN A 163 -14.53 24.26 28.17
CA GLN A 163 -15.78 23.49 28.06
C GLN A 163 -15.71 22.12 28.74
N LYS A 164 -14.52 21.52 28.81
CA LYS A 164 -14.28 20.23 29.48
C LYS A 164 -13.83 20.37 30.92
N GLY A 165 -13.69 21.59 31.45
CA GLY A 165 -13.21 21.86 32.81
C GLY A 165 -11.75 21.44 33.05
N ILE A 166 -10.94 21.38 31.99
CA ILE A 166 -9.53 20.98 32.05
C ILE A 166 -8.69 22.26 32.20
N ARG A 167 -7.89 22.33 33.26
CA ARG A 167 -6.98 23.46 33.48
C ARG A 167 -5.74 23.29 32.62
N SER A 168 -5.54 24.16 31.64
CA SER A 168 -4.29 24.29 30.91
C SER A 168 -3.25 25.06 31.73
N VAL A 169 -1.99 24.68 31.57
CA VAL A 169 -0.83 25.46 31.97
C VAL A 169 0.07 25.53 30.75
N PHE A 170 0.05 26.68 30.07
CA PHE A 170 0.94 26.96 28.95
C PHE A 170 2.19 27.68 29.50
N LEU A 171 3.37 27.32 28.98
CA LEU A 171 4.69 27.74 29.49
C LEU A 171 5.21 29.01 28.82
#